data_AF-A0A562GJ86-F1
#
_entry.id   AF-A0A562GJ86-F1
#
_cell.length_a   1.000
_cell.length_b   1.000
_cell.length_c   1.000
_cell.angle_alpha   90.00
_cell.angle_beta   90.00
_cell.angle_gamma   90.00
#
_symmetry.space_group_name_H-M   'P 1'
#
loop_
_entity.id
_entity.type
_entity.pdbx_description
1 polymer ?
#
loop_
_entity_poly.entity_id
_entity_poly.type
_entity_poly.pdbx_seq_one_letter_code
_entity_poly.pdbx_strand_id
1 'polypeptide(L)'
;MQTDQVGQPYIPGQGKLEEKIRYRLDNEGHSLLIVKTKITDQEIEDIKSGAVELGVYIDGPIIFLLFKFGTSKWNDAPYSWHTVPSGIRVYPQEALKDNTLMVVLVEATDGLVKAVREIPLTAEFASQLNEYITIQANGSFNGLSYAKHINMVYNQSTAEEMREMATSYMNISN
;
A
#
# COMPACT_ATOMS: atom_id res chain seq x y z
N MET A 1 17.40 8.26 -3.34
CA MET A 1 16.86 7.77 -4.62
C MET A 1 16.51 6.30 -4.43
N GLN A 2 15.25 5.93 -4.65
CA GLN A 2 14.78 4.53 -4.64
C GLN A 2 14.62 4.09 -6.09
N THR A 3 14.82 2.81 -6.39
CA THR A 3 14.64 2.24 -7.75
C THR A 3 13.51 1.22 -7.75
N ASP A 4 12.75 1.20 -8.82
CA ASP A 4 11.70 0.24 -9.17
C ASP A 4 12.16 -0.69 -10.31
N GLN A 5 13.45 -0.72 -10.63
CA GLN A 5 13.97 -1.61 -11.66
C GLN A 5 14.20 -3.03 -11.10
N VAL A 6 13.52 -4.01 -11.69
CA VAL A 6 13.70 -5.44 -11.35
C VAL A 6 15.18 -5.84 -11.47
N GLY A 7 15.67 -6.56 -10.46
CA GLY A 7 17.06 -7.01 -10.35
C GLY A 7 18.02 -5.96 -9.80
N GLN A 8 17.58 -4.72 -9.55
CA GLN A 8 18.39 -3.68 -8.91
C GLN A 8 18.11 -3.56 -7.40
N PRO A 9 19.07 -3.09 -6.59
CA PRO A 9 18.83 -2.83 -5.17
C PRO A 9 17.84 -1.67 -4.99
N TYR A 10 16.72 -1.92 -4.29
CA TYR A 10 15.67 -0.92 -4.05
C TYR A 10 16.21 0.37 -3.42
N ILE A 11 17.17 0.24 -2.49
CA ILE A 11 17.96 1.34 -1.95
C ILE A 11 19.42 1.09 -2.34
N PRO A 12 20.03 1.93 -3.21
CA PRO A 12 21.42 1.78 -3.61
C PRO A 12 22.37 1.72 -2.41
N GLY A 13 23.24 0.71 -2.39
CA GLY A 13 24.21 0.50 -1.31
C GLY A 13 23.65 -0.19 -0.06
N GLN A 14 22.36 -0.54 -0.03
CA GLN A 14 21.74 -1.26 1.09
C GLN A 14 21.31 -2.66 0.67
N GLY A 15 22.06 -3.68 1.13
CA GLY A 15 21.80 -5.08 0.79
C GLY A 15 20.80 -5.80 1.69
N LYS A 16 20.54 -5.34 2.93
CA LYS A 16 19.52 -5.94 3.80
C LYS A 16 18.48 -4.90 4.18
N LEU A 17 17.21 -5.28 4.08
CA LEU A 17 16.07 -4.45 4.43
C LEU A 17 15.25 -5.12 5.55
N GLU A 18 14.54 -4.30 6.31
CA GLU A 18 13.53 -4.79 7.24
C GLU A 18 12.25 -5.17 6.49
N GLU A 19 11.64 -6.28 6.88
CA GLU A 19 10.33 -6.68 6.35
C GLU A 19 9.29 -5.62 6.71
N LYS A 20 8.49 -5.21 5.72
CA LYS A 20 7.42 -4.25 5.89
C LYS A 20 6.52 -4.24 4.68
N ILE A 21 5.26 -3.90 4.91
CA ILE A 21 4.33 -3.47 3.89
C ILE A 21 4.09 -1.98 4.12
N ARG A 22 4.11 -1.19 3.05
CA ARG A 22 3.89 0.25 3.15
C ARG A 22 3.13 0.75 1.94
N TYR A 23 1.95 1.30 2.20
CA TYR A 23 1.23 2.14 1.26
C TYR A 23 1.62 3.62 1.48
N ARG A 24 1.78 4.38 0.41
CA ARG A 24 2.09 5.81 0.42
C ARG A 24 1.50 6.50 -0.79
N LEU A 25 1.07 7.74 -0.60
CA LEU A 25 0.84 8.73 -1.65
C LEU A 25 1.92 9.82 -1.55
N ASP A 26 2.62 10.08 -2.65
CA ASP A 26 3.58 11.18 -2.82
C ASP A 26 3.39 11.85 -4.20
N ASN A 27 4.30 12.75 -4.60
CA ASN A 27 4.21 13.48 -5.87
C ASN A 27 4.06 12.57 -7.10
N GLU A 28 4.60 11.36 -7.09
CA GLU A 28 4.49 10.44 -8.25
C GLU A 28 3.10 9.80 -8.32
N GLY A 29 2.48 9.54 -7.16
CA GLY A 29 1.20 8.87 -7.06
C GLY A 29 1.12 7.88 -5.91
N HIS A 30 0.19 6.94 -6.04
CA HIS A 30 0.01 5.85 -5.09
C HIS A 30 1.08 4.78 -5.25
N SER A 31 1.66 4.32 -4.16
CA SER A 31 2.67 3.26 -4.14
C SER A 31 2.43 2.26 -3.01
N LEU A 32 2.61 0.97 -3.30
CA LEU A 32 2.59 -0.13 -2.35
C LEU A 32 3.93 -0.87 -2.40
N LEU A 33 4.74 -0.69 -1.37
CA LEU A 33 6.00 -1.40 -1.17
C LEU A 33 5.77 -2.64 -0.30
N ILE A 34 6.20 -3.80 -0.80
CA ILE A 34 6.18 -5.07 -0.08
C ILE A 34 7.63 -5.56 0.04
N VAL A 35 8.17 -5.53 1.26
CA VAL A 35 9.50 -6.05 1.59
C VAL A 35 9.34 -7.28 2.46
N LYS A 36 9.81 -8.44 1.99
CA LYS A 36 9.72 -9.70 2.75
C LYS A 36 10.90 -10.62 2.47
N THR A 37 11.16 -11.55 3.36
CA THR A 37 12.15 -12.62 3.17
C THR A 37 11.55 -13.83 2.45
N LYS A 38 12.40 -14.58 1.76
CA LYS A 38 12.06 -15.88 1.15
C LYS A 38 10.90 -15.77 0.14
N ILE A 39 10.98 -14.79 -0.75
CA ILE A 39 10.01 -14.64 -1.84
C ILE A 39 10.08 -15.87 -2.74
N THR A 40 8.92 -16.46 -3.04
CA THR A 40 8.81 -17.59 -3.97
C THR A 40 8.54 -17.13 -5.40
N ASP A 41 8.86 -17.95 -6.40
CA ASP A 41 8.54 -17.67 -7.81
C ASP A 41 7.03 -17.46 -8.02
N GLN A 42 6.19 -18.20 -7.28
CA GLN A 42 4.74 -18.02 -7.34
C GLN A 42 4.31 -16.64 -6.84
N GLU A 43 4.92 -16.12 -5.77
CA GLU A 43 4.60 -14.78 -5.25
C GLU A 43 5.08 -13.67 -6.20
N ILE A 44 6.20 -13.89 -6.89
CA ILE A 44 6.66 -12.99 -7.95
C ILE A 44 5.62 -12.95 -9.08
N GLU A 45 5.15 -14.11 -9.54
CA GLU A 45 4.17 -14.19 -10.62
C GLU A 45 2.78 -13.66 -10.21
N ASP A 46 2.33 -13.94 -8.98
CA ASP A 46 1.08 -13.43 -8.41
C ASP A 46 1.07 -11.89 -8.40
N ILE A 47 2.18 -11.24 -8.02
CA ILE A 47 2.29 -9.78 -8.05
C ILE A 47 2.43 -9.25 -9.47
N LYS A 48 3.36 -9.83 -10.25
CA LYS A 48 3.72 -9.33 -11.59
C LYS A 48 2.57 -9.43 -12.58
N SER A 49 1.83 -10.53 -12.54
CA SER A 49 0.80 -10.79 -13.52
C SER A 49 -0.52 -11.24 -12.92
N GLY A 50 -0.58 -11.83 -11.72
CA GLY A 50 -1.81 -12.43 -11.15
C GLY A 50 -3.02 -11.49 -11.02
N ALA A 51 -4.20 -12.08 -10.79
CA ALA A 51 -5.40 -11.31 -10.50
C ALA A 51 -5.17 -10.38 -9.28
N VAL A 52 -5.74 -9.19 -9.31
CA VAL A 52 -5.60 -8.20 -8.24
C VAL A 52 -6.98 -7.94 -7.64
N GLU A 53 -7.07 -8.02 -6.32
CA GLU A 53 -8.20 -7.51 -5.56
C GLU A 53 -7.70 -6.42 -4.61
N LEU A 54 -8.38 -5.26 -4.61
CA LEU A 54 -8.08 -4.14 -3.72
C LEU A 54 -9.33 -3.77 -2.92
N GLY A 55 -9.13 -3.33 -1.68
CA GLY A 55 -10.17 -2.81 -0.81
C GLY A 55 -9.72 -1.59 -0.03
N VAL A 56 -10.67 -0.73 0.34
CA VAL A 56 -10.45 0.37 1.27
C VAL A 56 -11.33 0.16 2.49
N TYR A 57 -10.70 -0.04 3.64
CA TYR A 57 -11.39 -0.11 4.93
C TYR A 57 -11.01 1.08 5.80
N ILE A 58 -12.01 1.72 6.41
CA ILE A 58 -11.82 2.91 7.24
C ILE A 58 -12.24 2.58 8.66
N ASP A 59 -11.31 2.73 9.60
CA ASP A 59 -11.62 2.65 11.03
C ASP A 59 -10.98 3.83 11.77
N GLY A 60 -11.83 4.73 12.25
CA GLY A 60 -11.43 5.95 12.94
C GLY A 60 -10.48 6.79 12.08
N PRO A 61 -9.26 7.12 12.56
CA PRO A 61 -8.31 7.95 11.82
C PRO A 61 -7.46 7.17 10.82
N ILE A 62 -7.77 5.90 10.51
CA ILE A 62 -6.91 5.01 9.72
C ILE A 62 -7.60 4.62 8.42
N ILE A 63 -6.86 4.75 7.32
CA ILE A 63 -7.21 4.13 6.04
C ILE A 63 -6.40 2.83 5.95
N PHE A 64 -7.05 1.70 5.80
CA PHE A 64 -6.41 0.43 5.48
C PHE A 64 -6.58 0.17 3.99
N LEU A 65 -5.48 0.21 3.24
CA LEU A 65 -5.46 -0.32 1.89
C LEU A 65 -5.32 -1.84 1.99
N LEU A 66 -6.37 -2.54 1.62
CA LEU A 66 -6.41 -4.00 1.58
C LEU A 66 -6.03 -4.48 0.19
N PHE A 67 -5.29 -5.57 0.10
CA PHE A 67 -4.87 -6.12 -1.18
C PHE A 67 -4.70 -7.63 -1.16
N LYS A 68 -4.92 -8.23 -2.31
CA LYS A 68 -4.64 -9.64 -2.59
C LYS A 68 -4.19 -9.81 -4.04
N PHE A 69 -3.12 -10.59 -4.20
CA PHE A 69 -2.51 -10.90 -5.50
C PHE A 69 -2.60 -12.40 -5.76
N GLY A 70 -3.18 -12.79 -6.89
CA GLY A 70 -3.33 -14.18 -7.31
C GLY A 70 -3.93 -15.07 -6.22
N THR A 71 -3.14 -16.04 -5.76
CA THR A 71 -3.56 -17.05 -4.77
C THR A 71 -3.19 -16.69 -3.34
N SER A 72 -2.58 -15.52 -3.14
CA SER A 72 -2.16 -15.05 -1.83
C SER A 72 -3.35 -14.81 -0.88
N LYS A 73 -3.07 -14.77 0.42
CA LYS A 73 -4.02 -14.28 1.42
C LYS A 73 -4.22 -12.77 1.29
N TRP A 74 -5.34 -12.25 1.80
CA TRP A 74 -5.50 -10.82 2.00
C TRP A 74 -4.43 -10.27 2.95
N ASN A 75 -3.91 -9.10 2.60
CA ASN A 75 -3.00 -8.31 3.41
C ASN A 75 -3.53 -6.88 3.49
N ASP A 76 -2.96 -6.10 4.38
CA ASP A 76 -3.32 -4.70 4.60
C ASP A 76 -2.08 -3.81 4.70
N ALA A 77 -2.28 -2.53 4.39
CA ALA A 77 -1.31 -1.48 4.56
C ALA A 77 -2.00 -0.26 5.21
N PRO A 78 -1.78 -0.02 6.51
CA PRO A 78 -2.39 1.09 7.22
C PRO A 78 -1.75 2.41 6.77
N TYR A 79 -2.58 3.44 6.65
CA TYR A 79 -2.19 4.75 6.17
C TYR A 79 -2.87 5.86 6.96
N SER A 80 -2.08 6.89 7.21
CA SER A 80 -2.59 8.20 7.59
C SER A 80 -1.77 9.27 6.87
N TRP A 81 -2.44 10.24 6.28
CA TRP A 81 -1.78 11.38 5.65
C TRP A 81 -0.76 12.06 6.58
N HIS A 82 -1.08 12.12 7.87
CA HIS A 82 -0.23 12.76 8.87
C HIS A 82 1.02 11.96 9.28
N THR A 83 1.11 10.66 8.97
CA THR A 83 2.31 9.85 9.25
C THR A 83 3.32 9.86 8.10
N VAL A 84 2.92 10.35 6.93
CA VAL A 84 3.84 10.59 5.80
C VAL A 84 4.78 11.74 6.14
N PRO A 85 6.12 11.63 5.92
CA PRO A 85 7.05 12.71 6.17
C PRO A 85 6.65 14.00 5.43
N SER A 86 6.70 15.15 6.10
CA SER A 86 6.20 16.43 5.57
C SER A 86 6.83 16.84 4.25
N GLY A 87 8.10 16.49 4.00
CA GLY A 87 8.81 16.84 2.77
C GLY A 87 8.37 16.07 1.51
N ILE A 88 7.53 15.04 1.64
CA ILE A 88 7.02 14.25 0.50
C ILE A 88 5.50 14.08 0.53
N ARG A 89 4.84 14.74 1.47
CA ARG A 89 3.41 14.60 1.70
C ARG A 89 2.65 15.52 0.75
N VAL A 90 1.63 14.99 0.10
CA VAL A 90 0.84 15.70 -0.91
C VAL A 90 -0.65 15.48 -0.71
N TYR A 91 -1.47 16.40 -1.20
CA TYR A 91 -2.88 16.13 -1.48
C TYR A 91 -2.99 15.27 -2.76
N PRO A 92 -4.03 14.44 -2.91
CA PRO A 92 -4.20 13.60 -4.11
C PRO A 92 -4.15 14.37 -5.43
N GLN A 93 -4.78 15.55 -5.47
CA GLN A 93 -4.78 16.43 -6.65
C GLN A 93 -3.41 17.01 -7.03
N GLU A 94 -2.41 16.90 -6.16
CA GLU A 94 -1.03 17.34 -6.43
C GLU A 94 -0.16 16.21 -6.98
N ALA A 95 -0.62 14.96 -6.93
CA ALA A 95 0.11 13.81 -7.45
C ALA A 95 0.02 13.72 -8.98
N LEU A 96 1.10 13.28 -9.62
CA LEU A 96 1.16 13.09 -11.07
C LEU A 96 0.20 11.99 -11.55
N LYS A 97 0.07 10.91 -10.76
CA LYS A 97 -0.85 9.80 -11.02
C LYS A 97 -1.66 9.48 -9.75
N ASP A 98 -2.84 10.06 -9.62
CA ASP A 98 -3.74 9.84 -8.48
C ASP A 98 -4.72 8.66 -8.69
N ASN A 99 -4.64 7.99 -9.84
CA ASN A 99 -5.53 6.91 -10.29
C ASN A 99 -4.77 5.61 -10.64
N THR A 100 -3.49 5.51 -10.29
CA THR A 100 -2.65 4.34 -10.55
C THR A 100 -1.90 3.97 -9.28
N LEU A 101 -1.88 2.67 -8.94
CA LEU A 101 -1.09 2.13 -7.84
C LEU A 101 0.16 1.44 -8.37
N MET A 102 1.34 1.95 -8.02
CA MET A 102 2.62 1.30 -8.29
C MET A 102 2.94 0.28 -7.18
N VAL A 103 3.05 -1.00 -7.52
CA VAL A 103 3.41 -2.07 -6.58
C VAL A 103 4.86 -2.47 -6.80
N VAL A 104 5.65 -2.50 -5.72
CA VAL A 104 7.05 -2.91 -5.74
C VAL A 104 7.28 -4.02 -4.72
N LEU A 105 7.73 -5.18 -5.20
CA LEU A 105 8.11 -6.32 -4.37
C LEU A 105 9.64 -6.38 -4.24
N VAL A 106 10.13 -6.46 -3.01
CA VAL A 106 11.58 -6.46 -2.69
C VAL A 106 11.92 -7.61 -1.76
N GLU A 107 12.97 -8.35 -2.09
CA GLU A 107 13.53 -9.37 -1.20
C GLU A 107 14.37 -8.72 -0.11
N ALA A 108 14.01 -9.00 1.14
CA ALA A 108 14.61 -8.35 2.29
C ALA A 108 16.06 -8.79 2.54
N THR A 109 16.44 -10.00 2.10
CA THR A 109 17.78 -10.57 2.34
C THR A 109 18.88 -9.96 1.47
N ASP A 110 18.56 -9.55 0.25
CA ASP A 110 19.50 -8.98 -0.73
C ASP A 110 19.12 -7.54 -1.19
N GLY A 111 17.95 -7.05 -0.78
CA GLY A 111 17.46 -5.72 -1.11
C GLY A 111 17.03 -5.57 -2.57
N LEU A 112 16.99 -6.67 -3.34
CA LEU A 112 16.71 -6.62 -4.77
C LEU A 112 15.21 -6.56 -5.05
N VAL A 113 14.84 -5.69 -5.98
CA VAL A 113 13.49 -5.64 -6.54
C VAL A 113 13.22 -6.93 -7.32
N LYS A 114 12.19 -7.67 -6.92
CA LYS A 114 11.80 -8.94 -7.54
C LYS A 114 10.63 -8.79 -8.53
N ALA A 115 9.73 -7.84 -8.30
CA ALA A 115 8.63 -7.53 -9.22
C ALA A 115 8.20 -6.07 -9.10
N VAL A 116 7.74 -5.50 -10.20
CA VAL A 116 7.07 -4.20 -10.26
C VAL A 116 5.86 -4.27 -11.17
N ARG A 117 4.75 -3.65 -10.75
CA ARG A 117 3.51 -3.59 -11.53
C ARG A 117 2.78 -2.28 -11.28
N GLU A 118 2.37 -1.62 -12.35
CA GLU A 118 1.37 -0.56 -12.29
C GLU A 118 -0.03 -1.15 -12.39
N ILE A 119 -0.93 -0.73 -11.50
CA ILE A 119 -2.30 -1.19 -11.42
C ILE A 119 -3.21 0.04 -11.61
N PRO A 120 -3.97 0.12 -12.72
CA PRO A 120 -4.93 1.20 -12.91
C PRO A 120 -6.07 1.01 -11.90
N LEU A 121 -6.40 2.06 -11.16
CA LEU A 121 -7.54 2.07 -10.25
C LEU A 121 -8.81 2.40 -11.04
N THR A 122 -9.94 1.79 -10.66
CA THR A 122 -11.23 2.26 -11.21
C THR A 122 -11.50 3.69 -10.75
N ALA A 123 -12.22 4.47 -11.54
CA ALA A 123 -12.51 5.86 -11.19
C ALA A 123 -13.23 5.98 -9.83
N GLU A 124 -14.15 5.06 -9.53
CA GLU A 124 -14.84 5.00 -8.25
C GLU A 124 -13.89 4.72 -7.08
N PHE A 125 -13.02 3.71 -7.21
CA PHE A 125 -12.07 3.35 -6.16
C PHE A 125 -11.06 4.47 -5.90
N ALA A 126 -10.48 5.04 -6.97
CA ALA A 126 -9.55 6.17 -6.87
C ALA A 126 -10.21 7.38 -6.21
N SER A 127 -11.44 7.73 -6.63
CA SER A 127 -12.19 8.85 -6.06
C SER A 127 -12.42 8.69 -4.56
N GLN A 128 -12.89 7.52 -4.12
CA GLN A 128 -13.14 7.27 -2.69
C GLN A 128 -11.85 7.28 -1.87
N LEU A 129 -10.79 6.61 -2.35
CA LEU A 129 -9.49 6.62 -1.68
C LEU A 129 -8.94 8.04 -1.54
N ASN A 130 -8.98 8.83 -2.61
CA ASN A 130 -8.50 10.21 -2.63
C ASN A 130 -9.36 11.12 -1.72
N GLU A 131 -10.67 10.90 -1.66
CA GLU A 131 -11.56 11.60 -0.74
C GLU A 131 -11.17 11.35 0.73
N TYR A 132 -10.99 10.08 1.13
CA TYR A 132 -10.58 9.76 2.51
C TYR A 132 -9.21 10.33 2.87
N ILE A 133 -8.25 10.31 1.95
CA ILE A 133 -6.94 10.95 2.17
C ILE A 133 -7.10 12.46 2.36
N THR A 134 -7.96 13.10 1.57
CA THR A 134 -8.23 14.55 1.68
C THR A 134 -8.92 14.89 2.99
N ILE A 135 -9.87 14.07 3.45
CA ILE A 135 -10.52 14.20 4.76
C ILE A 135 -9.48 14.11 5.88
N GLN A 136 -8.58 13.12 5.83
CA GLN A 136 -7.47 13.03 6.79
C GLN A 136 -6.60 14.28 6.73
N ALA A 137 -6.16 14.71 5.54
CA ALA A 137 -5.26 15.85 5.38
C ALA A 137 -5.79 17.15 6.01
N ASN A 138 -7.10 17.36 5.94
CA ASN A 138 -7.78 18.53 6.51
C ASN A 138 -8.20 18.34 7.98
N GLY A 139 -7.97 17.16 8.55
CA GLY A 139 -8.33 16.81 9.93
C GLY A 139 -7.23 17.13 10.95
N SER A 140 -7.59 17.01 12.22
CA SER A 140 -6.63 17.04 13.32
C SER A 140 -5.95 15.69 13.50
N PHE A 141 -4.66 15.69 13.87
CA PHE A 141 -3.91 14.46 14.14
C PHE A 141 -3.42 14.37 15.57
N ASN A 142 -3.62 13.20 16.18
CA ASN A 142 -2.97 12.81 17.42
C ASN A 142 -2.24 11.48 17.21
N GLY A 143 -0.91 11.52 17.16
CA GLY A 143 -0.08 10.34 16.90
C GLY A 143 -0.20 9.24 17.96
N LEU A 144 -0.44 9.60 19.23
CA LEU A 144 -0.65 8.62 20.30
C LEU A 144 -1.99 7.91 20.15
N SER A 145 -3.05 8.65 19.82
CA SER A 145 -4.38 8.07 19.55
C SER A 145 -4.33 7.17 18.31
N TYR A 146 -3.65 7.61 17.24
CA TYR A 146 -3.45 6.80 16.04
C TYR A 146 -2.73 5.46 16.36
N ALA A 147 -1.61 5.52 17.08
CA ALA A 147 -0.84 4.33 17.43
C ALA A 147 -1.59 3.39 18.40
N LYS A 148 -2.50 3.90 19.23
CA LYS A 148 -3.38 3.04 20.04
C LYS A 148 -4.47 2.39 19.19
N HIS A 149 -5.09 3.18 18.31
CA HIS A 149 -6.19 2.73 17.46
C HIS A 149 -5.77 1.63 16.49
N ILE A 150 -4.59 1.77 15.87
CA ILE A 150 -4.07 0.75 14.94
C ILE A 150 -3.87 -0.60 15.64
N ASN A 151 -3.32 -0.59 16.86
CA ASN A 151 -3.15 -1.80 17.67
C ASN A 151 -4.50 -2.40 18.09
N MET A 152 -5.50 -1.56 18.36
CA MET A 152 -6.85 -2.02 18.66
C MET A 152 -7.46 -2.77 17.48
N VAL A 153 -7.41 -2.19 16.28
CA VAL A 153 -7.94 -2.82 15.05
C VAL A 153 -7.26 -4.16 14.79
N TYR A 154 -5.92 -4.21 14.85
CA TYR A 154 -5.19 -5.47 14.63
C TYR A 154 -5.44 -6.56 15.68
N ASN A 155 -5.90 -6.20 16.88
CA ASN A 155 -6.31 -7.16 17.89
C ASN A 155 -7.74 -7.68 17.68
N GLN A 156 -8.53 -7.02 16.83
CA GLN A 156 -9.97 -7.29 16.66
C GLN A 156 -10.31 -7.86 15.29
N SER A 157 -9.50 -7.59 14.27
CA SER A 157 -9.82 -7.95 12.90
C SER A 157 -8.58 -8.31 12.09
N THR A 158 -8.74 -9.35 11.29
CA THR A 158 -7.81 -9.76 10.23
C THR A 158 -8.05 -8.94 8.96
N ALA A 159 -7.09 -8.95 8.02
CA ALA A 159 -7.27 -8.32 6.71
C ALA A 159 -8.46 -8.90 5.92
N GLU A 160 -8.75 -10.19 6.10
CA GLU A 160 -9.94 -10.84 5.51
C GLU A 160 -11.23 -10.26 6.09
N GLU A 161 -11.32 -10.12 7.41
CA GLU A 161 -12.49 -9.53 8.06
C GLU A 161 -12.65 -8.04 7.73
N MET A 162 -11.54 -7.29 7.67
CA MET A 162 -11.55 -5.90 7.19
C MET A 162 -12.06 -5.79 5.74
N ARG A 163 -11.76 -6.78 4.90
CA ARG A 163 -12.24 -6.81 3.51
C ARG A 163 -13.75 -6.95 3.43
N GLU A 164 -14.35 -7.77 4.28
CA GLU A 164 -15.82 -7.91 4.34
C GLU A 164 -16.52 -6.61 4.77
N MET A 165 -15.80 -5.72 5.45
CA MET A 165 -16.28 -4.41 5.90
C MET A 165 -15.78 -3.25 5.02
N ALA A 166 -15.12 -3.54 3.89
CA ALA A 166 -14.51 -2.52 3.06
C ALA A 166 -15.56 -1.56 2.47
N THR A 167 -15.26 -0.27 2.55
CA THR A 167 -16.07 0.81 1.97
C THR A 167 -15.97 0.88 0.45
N SER A 168 -14.84 0.43 -0.09
CA SER A 168 -14.56 0.36 -1.52
C SER A 168 -13.91 -0.98 -1.85
N TYR A 169 -14.23 -1.52 -3.02
CA TYR A 169 -13.61 -2.75 -3.53
C TYR A 169 -13.47 -2.67 -5.05
N MET A 170 -12.35 -3.16 -5.56
CA MET A 170 -12.18 -3.40 -6.99
C MET A 170 -11.42 -4.70 -7.25
N ASN A 171 -11.68 -5.30 -8.39
CA ASN A 171 -10.95 -6.46 -8.88
C ASN A 171 -10.51 -6.28 -10.32
N ILE A 172 -9.35 -6.82 -10.64
CA ILE A 172 -8.82 -6.93 -12.00
C ILE A 172 -8.44 -8.40 -12.20
N SER A 173 -9.21 -9.08 -13.04
CA SER A 173 -8.88 -10.42 -13.49
C SER A 173 -7.85 -10.37 -14.61
N ASN A 174 -7.06 -11.44 -14.72
CA ASN A 174 -6.15 -11.67 -15.85
C ASN A 174 -6.88 -12.13 -17.11
#